data_AF-A0A2D6XHW6-F1
#
_entry.id   AF-A0A2D6XHW6-F1
#
_cell.length_a   1.000
_cell.length_b   1.000
_cell.length_c   1.000
_cell.angle_alpha   90.00
_cell.angle_beta   90.00
_cell.angle_gamma   90.00
#
_symmetry.space_group_name_H-M   'P 1'
#
loop_
_entity.id
_entity.type
_entity.pdbx_description
1 polymer ?
#
loop_
_entity_poly.entity_id
_entity_poly.type
_entity_poly.pdbx_seq_one_letter_code
_entity_poly.pdbx_strand_id
1 'polypeptide(L)'
;MDPDLLKVLDKCRSRIGVPLTCNSGYRCPSYNSSPSIGSTSGSYHLHNKAADITFARRGLRTPVNILRLFVELENIGREYGGLGIGIYPSFIHCDTREAAPARWSTFVWPRLT
;
A
#
# COMPACT_ATOMS: atom_id res chain seq x y z
N MET A 1 -6.43 1.95 -13.76
CA MET A 1 -5.78 2.35 -12.50
C MET A 1 -5.56 3.84 -12.57
N ASP A 2 -5.71 4.54 -11.45
CA ASP A 2 -5.33 5.95 -11.33
C ASP A 2 -3.89 6.18 -11.85
N PRO A 3 -3.66 7.17 -12.75
CA PRO A 3 -2.34 7.40 -13.33
C PRO A 3 -1.27 7.76 -12.29
N ASP A 4 -1.62 8.48 -11.22
CA ASP A 4 -0.66 8.88 -10.20
C ASP A 4 -0.29 7.70 -9.31
N LEU A 5 -1.26 6.84 -8.97
CA LEU A 5 -0.98 5.58 -8.31
C LEU A 5 0.02 4.75 -9.14
N LEU A 6 -0.19 4.63 -10.45
CA LEU A 6 0.74 3.88 -11.30
C LEU A 6 2.16 4.45 -11.26
N LYS A 7 2.32 5.78 -11.32
CA LYS A 7 3.63 6.44 -11.21
C LYS A 7 4.27 6.21 -9.84
N VAL A 8 3.49 6.28 -8.75
CA VAL A 8 3.96 6.03 -7.38
C VAL A 8 4.48 4.60 -7.24
N LEU A 9 3.73 3.62 -7.71
CA LEU A 9 4.10 2.21 -7.61
C LEU A 9 5.33 1.88 -8.48
N ASP A 10 5.41 2.42 -9.70
CA ASP A 10 6.57 2.20 -10.57
C ASP A 10 7.84 2.89 -10.02
N LYS A 11 7.71 4.09 -9.46
CA LYS A 11 8.80 4.79 -8.78
C LYS A 11 9.27 4.02 -7.54
N CYS A 12 8.34 3.48 -6.75
CA CYS A 12 8.65 2.65 -5.59
C CYS A 12 9.40 1.38 -6.01
N ARG A 13 8.89 0.64 -7.01
CA ARG A 13 9.57 -0.52 -7.60
C ARG A 13 10.98 -0.19 -8.07
N SER A 14 11.14 0.95 -8.76
CA SER A 14 12.42 1.40 -9.30
C SER A 14 13.43 1.74 -8.21
N ARG A 15 13.02 2.41 -7.12
CA ARG A 15 13.89 2.74 -5.98
C ARG A 15 14.27 1.52 -5.13
N ILE A 16 13.32 0.62 -4.93
CA ILE A 16 13.55 -0.65 -4.22
C ILE A 16 14.46 -1.59 -5.03
N GLY A 17 14.45 -1.49 -6.37
CA GLY A 17 15.36 -2.22 -7.25
C GLY A 17 15.02 -3.69 -7.46
N VAL A 18 13.85 -4.16 -6.98
CA VAL A 18 13.36 -5.53 -7.20
C VAL A 18 11.89 -5.55 -7.59
N PRO A 19 11.42 -6.60 -8.29
CA PRO A 19 10.02 -6.71 -8.68
C PRO A 19 9.05 -6.76 -7.48
N LEU A 20 7.97 -6.01 -7.59
CA LEU A 20 6.84 -6.01 -6.66
C LEU A 20 5.63 -6.72 -7.30
N THR A 21 4.76 -7.27 -6.46
CA THR A 21 3.46 -7.82 -6.86
C THR A 21 2.35 -6.93 -6.30
N CYS A 22 1.36 -6.63 -7.15
CA CYS A 22 0.10 -6.03 -6.75
C CYS A 22 -0.91 -7.15 -6.46
N ASN A 23 -1.24 -7.36 -5.19
CA ASN A 23 -2.19 -8.38 -4.74
C ASN A 23 -3.64 -7.96 -5.04
N SER A 24 -3.92 -6.65 -4.96
CA SER A 24 -5.23 -6.10 -5.28
C SER A 24 -5.12 -4.65 -5.76
N GLY A 25 -6.01 -4.26 -6.68
CA GLY A 25 -6.14 -2.90 -7.22
C GLY A 25 -7.58 -2.43 -7.07
N TYR A 26 -8.29 -2.17 -8.16
CA TYR A 26 -9.73 -1.91 -8.08
C TYR A 26 -10.50 -3.05 -7.40
N ARG A 27 -11.46 -2.71 -6.54
CA ARG A 27 -12.43 -3.64 -5.96
C ARG A 27 -13.83 -3.15 -6.31
N CYS A 28 -14.69 -4.03 -6.81
CA CYS A 28 -16.09 -3.68 -7.00
C CYS A 28 -16.81 -3.55 -5.64
N PRO A 29 -17.93 -2.81 -5.55
CA PRO A 29 -18.62 -2.58 -4.28
C PRO A 29 -18.98 -3.87 -3.54
N SER A 30 -19.50 -4.87 -4.24
CA SER A 30 -19.90 -6.16 -3.65
C SER A 30 -18.72 -6.95 -3.06
N TYR A 31 -17.56 -6.91 -3.72
CA TYR A 31 -16.35 -7.54 -3.21
C TYR A 31 -15.75 -6.74 -2.05
N ASN A 32 -15.76 -5.40 -2.13
CA ASN A 32 -15.21 -4.55 -1.07
C ASN A 32 -15.99 -4.70 0.24
N SER A 33 -17.32 -4.84 0.16
CA SER A 33 -18.20 -5.05 1.32
C SER A 33 -18.34 -6.50 1.75
N SER A 34 -17.63 -7.46 1.13
CA SER A 34 -17.75 -8.86 1.52
C SER A 34 -17.24 -9.07 2.94
N PRO A 35 -17.80 -10.02 3.72
CA PRO A 35 -17.34 -10.30 5.07
C PRO A 35 -15.85 -10.69 5.17
N SER A 36 -15.30 -11.29 4.10
CA SER A 36 -13.89 -11.67 4.01
C SER A 36 -12.93 -10.49 3.86
N ILE A 37 -13.43 -9.35 3.36
CA ILE A 37 -12.64 -8.14 3.15
C ILE A 37 -12.94 -7.11 4.23
N GLY A 38 -14.21 -6.92 4.57
CA GLY A 38 -14.67 -6.04 5.65
C GLY A 38 -14.24 -4.58 5.47
N SER A 39 -14.05 -4.12 4.22
CA SER A 39 -13.54 -2.78 3.94
C SER A 39 -14.66 -1.74 3.97
N THR A 40 -14.30 -0.51 4.36
CA THR A 40 -15.25 0.58 4.53
C THR A 40 -15.73 1.13 3.17
N SER A 41 -16.88 1.81 3.17
CA SER A 41 -17.39 2.54 1.99
C SER A 41 -16.45 3.65 1.52
N GLY A 42 -15.56 4.15 2.38
CA GLY A 42 -14.52 5.13 2.06
C GLY A 42 -13.24 4.54 1.47
N SER A 43 -13.24 3.28 1.05
CA SER A 43 -12.05 2.59 0.50
C SER A 43 -11.64 3.14 -0.86
N TYR A 44 -10.39 3.58 -0.99
CA TYR A 44 -9.84 4.05 -2.27
C TYR A 44 -9.68 2.95 -3.33
N HIS A 45 -9.80 1.67 -2.96
CA HIS A 45 -9.90 0.57 -3.92
C HIS A 45 -11.17 0.68 -4.78
N LEU A 46 -12.26 1.24 -4.24
CA LEU A 46 -13.51 1.47 -4.99
C LEU A 46 -13.34 2.52 -6.10
N HIS A 47 -12.32 3.35 -6.00
CA HIS A 47 -12.02 4.43 -6.94
C HIS A 47 -10.84 4.10 -7.86
N ASN A 48 -10.30 2.88 -7.79
CA ASN A 48 -9.10 2.48 -8.54
C ASN A 48 -7.86 3.34 -8.23
N LYS A 49 -7.86 3.96 -7.03
CA LYS A 49 -6.81 4.84 -6.49
C LYS A 49 -6.00 4.16 -5.39
N ALA A 50 -6.22 2.87 -5.13
CA ALA A 50 -5.46 2.08 -4.16
C ALA A 50 -4.91 0.78 -4.74
N ALA A 51 -3.80 0.32 -4.19
CA ALA A 51 -3.20 -0.97 -4.43
C ALA A 51 -2.62 -1.58 -3.16
N ASP A 52 -2.75 -2.89 -3.03
CA ASP A 52 -2.03 -3.67 -2.01
C ASP A 52 -0.81 -4.31 -2.66
N ILE A 53 0.39 -3.91 -2.24
CA ILE A 53 1.65 -4.33 -2.84
C ILE A 53 2.56 -5.07 -1.87
N THR A 54 3.36 -5.99 -2.41
CA THR A 54 4.38 -6.74 -1.66
C THR A 54 5.52 -7.14 -2.60
N PHE A 55 6.57 -7.77 -2.08
CA PHE A 55 7.66 -8.29 -2.89
C PHE A 55 7.20 -9.48 -3.72
N ALA A 56 7.58 -9.53 -5.00
CA ALA A 56 7.24 -10.66 -5.86
C ALA A 56 7.85 -11.97 -5.34
N ARG A 57 9.11 -11.92 -4.93
CA ARG A 57 9.80 -13.06 -4.31
C ARG A 57 9.32 -13.25 -2.86
N ARG A 58 8.71 -14.40 -2.55
CA ARG A 58 8.17 -14.70 -1.21
C ARG A 58 9.21 -14.56 -0.09
N GLY A 59 10.46 -14.97 -0.32
CA GLY A 59 11.55 -14.84 0.66
C GLY A 59 11.93 -13.39 1.01
N LEU A 60 11.48 -12.40 0.23
CA LEU A 60 11.67 -10.99 0.55
C LEU A 60 10.50 -10.40 1.35
N ARG A 61 9.42 -11.15 1.60
CA ARG A 61 8.25 -10.67 2.37
C ARG A 61 8.49 -10.78 3.88
N THR A 62 9.61 -10.23 4.35
CA THR A 62 9.96 -10.17 5.77
C THR A 62 9.47 -8.86 6.38
N PRO A 63 9.20 -8.77 7.69
CA PRO A 63 8.79 -7.52 8.33
C PRO A 63 9.75 -6.35 8.06
N VAL A 64 11.06 -6.62 8.05
CA VAL A 64 12.09 -5.61 7.73
C VAL A 64 11.95 -5.09 6.30
N ASN A 65 11.69 -5.97 5.33
CA ASN A 65 11.52 -5.53 3.94
C ASN A 65 10.18 -4.84 3.71
N ILE A 66 9.11 -5.26 4.40
CA ILE A 66 7.85 -4.51 4.41
C ILE A 66 8.08 -3.10 4.97
N LEU A 67 8.84 -2.94 6.05
CA LEU A 67 9.26 -1.62 6.54
C LEU A 67 10.03 -0.81 5.50
N ARG A 68 10.95 -1.42 4.76
CA ARG A 68 11.68 -0.72 3.68
C ARG A 68 10.71 -0.20 2.62
N LEU A 69 9.72 -1.00 2.23
CA LEU A 69 8.69 -0.59 1.30
C LEU A 69 7.87 0.60 1.85
N PHE A 70 7.55 0.59 3.14
CA PHE A 70 6.87 1.69 3.82
C PHE A 70 7.70 2.99 3.76
N VAL A 71 8.98 2.92 4.12
CA VAL A 71 9.88 4.08 4.09
C VAL A 71 10.02 4.66 2.68
N GLU A 72 10.10 3.81 1.65
CA GLU A 72 10.15 4.30 0.28
C GLU A 72 8.86 5.00 -0.16
N LEU A 73 7.70 4.45 0.22
CA LEU A 73 6.42 5.12 -0.04
C LEU A 73 6.27 6.42 0.75
N GLU A 74 6.80 6.52 1.97
CA GLU A 74 6.89 7.79 2.70
C GLU A 74 7.67 8.84 1.93
N ASN A 75 8.84 8.47 1.43
CA ASN A 75 9.70 9.38 0.66
C ASN A 75 9.00 9.86 -0.60
N ILE A 76 8.38 8.93 -1.35
CA ILE A 76 7.59 9.28 -2.54
C ILE A 76 6.40 10.16 -2.17
N GLY A 77 5.72 9.88 -1.07
CA GLY A 77 4.57 10.66 -0.62
C GLY A 77 4.91 12.12 -0.32
N ARG A 78 6.10 12.41 0.21
CA ARG A 78 6.59 13.79 0.39
C ARG A 78 6.75 14.54 -0.93
N GLU A 79 7.08 13.83 -2.01
CA GLU A 79 7.23 14.40 -3.35
C GLU A 79 5.89 14.58 -4.08
N TYR A 80 4.86 13.80 -3.72
CA TYR A 80 3.54 13.80 -4.34
C TYR A 80 2.48 14.62 -3.59
N GLY A 81 2.83 15.24 -2.45
CA GLY A 81 1.89 16.00 -1.61
C GLY A 81 1.07 15.14 -0.64
N GLY A 82 1.31 13.83 -0.59
CA GLY A 82 0.69 12.91 0.35
C GLY A 82 0.24 11.60 -0.29
N LEU A 83 0.22 10.54 0.53
CA LEU A 83 -0.33 9.22 0.19
C LEU A 83 -1.12 8.70 1.38
N GLY A 84 -1.98 7.70 1.16
CA GLY A 84 -2.43 6.81 2.23
C GLY A 84 -1.58 5.56 2.25
N ILE A 85 -1.05 5.19 3.43
CA ILE A 85 -0.16 4.04 3.57
C ILE A 85 -0.56 3.21 4.79
N GLY A 86 -0.95 1.97 4.53
CA GLY A 86 -1.34 1.00 5.54
C GLY A 86 -0.37 -0.18 5.61
N ILE A 87 0.14 -0.49 6.80
CA ILE A 87 1.07 -1.62 7.00
C ILE A 87 0.30 -2.84 7.47
N TYR A 88 0.46 -3.95 6.73
CA TYR A 88 -0.09 -5.26 7.06
C TYR A 88 1.04 -6.29 7.22
N PRO A 89 0.80 -7.46 7.83
CA PRO A 89 1.86 -8.44 8.08
C PRO A 89 2.60 -8.94 6.83
N SER A 90 1.96 -8.91 5.66
CA SER A 90 2.51 -9.51 4.42
C SER A 90 2.53 -8.56 3.22
N PHE A 91 1.96 -7.36 3.33
CA PHE A 91 1.84 -6.38 2.25
C PHE A 91 1.69 -4.95 2.80
N ILE A 92 1.79 -3.97 1.91
CA ILE A 92 1.45 -2.58 2.17
C ILE A 92 0.27 -2.18 1.30
N HIS A 93 -0.70 -1.52 1.91
CA HIS A 93 -1.71 -0.74 1.21
C HIS A 93 -1.12 0.62 0.85
N CYS A 94 -1.28 1.05 -0.40
CA CYS A 94 -0.93 2.38 -0.86
C CYS A 94 -2.10 2.96 -1.67
N ASP A 95 -2.48 4.19 -1.37
CA ASP A 95 -3.45 4.94 -2.16
C ASP A 95 -3.03 6.38 -2.43
N THR A 96 -3.42 6.88 -3.60
CA THR A 96 -3.35 8.29 -3.97
C THR A 96 -4.65 8.97 -3.56
N ARG A 97 -4.61 9.68 -2.44
CA ARG A 97 -5.73 10.44 -1.89
C ARG A 97 -5.54 11.93 -2.11
N GLU A 98 -6.63 12.63 -2.31
CA GLU A 98 -6.66 14.10 -2.36
C GLU A 98 -6.70 14.71 -0.96
N ALA A 99 -7.10 13.93 0.04
CA ALA A 99 -7.07 14.32 1.43
C ALA A 99 -5.63 14.32 2.00
N ALA A 100 -5.48 14.84 3.21
CA ALA A 100 -4.22 14.78 3.94
C ALA A 100 -3.66 13.33 4.01
N PRO A 101 -2.33 13.16 4.09
CA PRO A 101 -1.72 11.84 4.23
C PRO A 101 -2.31 11.09 5.43
N ALA A 102 -2.47 9.76 5.31
CA ALA A 102 -2.89 8.94 6.46
C ALA A 102 -2.05 7.68 6.61
N ARG A 103 -1.84 7.28 7.87
CA ARG A 103 -1.03 6.11 8.25
C ARG A 103 -1.83 5.23 9.18
N TRP A 104 -1.78 3.93 8.93
CA TRP A 104 -2.33 2.93 9.83
C TRP A 104 -1.48 1.65 9.78
N SER A 105 -1.57 0.85 10.83
CA SER A 105 -0.90 -0.43 10.91
C SER A 105 -1.80 -1.42 11.61
N THR A 106 -1.92 -2.63 11.06
CA THR A 106 -2.45 -3.79 11.79
C THR A 106 -1.31 -4.62 12.39
N PHE A 107 -0.07 -4.27 12.07
CA PHE A 107 1.11 -4.89 12.62
C PHE A 107 1.51 -4.18 13.93
N VAL A 108 1.54 -4.92 15.02
CA VAL A 108 2.06 -4.43 16.30
C VAL A 108 3.58 -4.56 16.25
N TRP A 109 4.28 -3.43 16.25
CA TRP A 109 5.74 -3.43 16.36
C TRP A 109 6.14 -4.12 17.66
N PRO A 110 7.13 -5.04 17.64
CA PRO A 110 7.79 -5.42 18.88
C PRO A 110 8.29 -4.12 19.51
N ARG A 111 7.76 -3.77 20.69
CA ARG A 111 8.36 -2.69 21.47
C ARG A 111 9.77 -3.16 21.77
N LEU A 112 10.76 -2.32 21.51
CA LEU A 112 12.08 -2.50 22.10
C LEU A 112 11.87 -2.34 23.60
N THR A 113 11.77 -3.47 24.30
CA THR A 113 11.81 -3.54 25.77
C THR A 113 13.24 -3.44 26.24
#